data_AF-A0A8U0M680-F1
#
_entry.id   AF-A0A8U0M680-F1
#
_cell.length_a   1.000
_cell.length_b   1.000
_cell.length_c   1.000
_cell.angle_alpha   90.00
_cell.angle_beta   90.00
_cell.angle_gamma   90.00
#
_symmetry.space_group_name_H-M   'P 1'
#
loop_
_entity.id
_entity.type
_entity.pdbx_description
1 polymer ?
#
loop_
_entity_poly.entity_id
_entity_poly.type
_entity_poly.pdbx_seq_one_letter_code
_entity_poly.pdbx_strand_id
1 'polypeptide(L)'
;MKKQGSNRLRRNGRTGWRWLAGSFACLVSSVAWAQTPADTAVIRCGSGIYEKLKQQQNPGRIQRFNEFNRRIDQYLETQKNFRLQANETIYRIPVVVHVVHSTASGTIGGGNNVNISAEQIISQIQVLNEDYRRKEGSNGYNTNVLGADAGIEFYLATTDPNGQPSTGITRTYYATKSAFNPISDADRQELARVVYWPSDRYLNIWVTNLDGYLGYTEFPAAADTLQGLPSVGSEYVDGSIIDYRYFGRQTGTVQSASYALGRTATHEIGHWLGLLHPNGDLSCGNDYVADTPPTETLNQTTQCRELYSTCVGGVRTRNLTEDYMDYSPDACMNLFTKGQVARMRAVLQLSPRRARLIRNAAEGAPPEAEILTVSVSPNPATIDPIVEVLLKGAQDFTVDLFDAGGRRLRSYPYYSTPSTFVSVAVSGLPTGLYIVRVKTANEQVSKRLLVQ
;
A
#
# COMPACT_ATOMS: atom_id res chain seq x y z
N MET A 1 80.49 -12.16 -64.78
CA MET A 1 81.84 -11.66 -64.41
C MET A 1 81.73 -10.87 -63.11
N LYS A 2 82.65 -11.13 -62.16
CA LYS A 2 83.20 -10.29 -61.07
C LYS A 2 82.52 -8.93 -60.81
N LYS A 3 82.36 -8.40 -59.59
CA LYS A 3 82.72 -8.73 -58.19
C LYS A 3 82.21 -7.54 -57.35
N GLN A 4 81.99 -7.76 -56.05
CA GLN A 4 82.39 -6.95 -54.87
C GLN A 4 82.51 -5.42 -55.04
N GLY A 5 82.02 -4.54 -54.17
CA GLY A 5 81.65 -4.65 -52.76
C GLY A 5 82.12 -3.38 -52.01
N SER A 6 81.57 -3.17 -50.81
CA SER A 6 82.14 -2.46 -49.65
C SER A 6 82.09 -0.91 -49.54
N ASN A 7 81.32 -0.49 -48.52
CA ASN A 7 81.59 0.47 -47.43
C ASN A 7 82.00 1.93 -47.73
N ARG A 8 81.26 2.89 -47.13
CA ARG A 8 81.62 3.55 -45.84
C ARG A 8 80.63 4.65 -45.41
N LEU A 9 80.64 4.86 -44.09
CA LEU A 9 79.87 5.79 -43.25
C LEU A 9 80.19 7.28 -43.47
N ARG A 10 79.19 8.18 -43.32
CA ARG A 10 79.16 9.24 -42.28
C ARG A 10 77.95 10.22 -42.39
N ARG A 11 77.21 10.27 -41.28
CA ARG A 11 76.59 11.40 -40.54
C ARG A 11 76.03 12.67 -41.24
N ASN A 12 74.82 12.97 -40.74
CA ASN A 12 74.20 14.26 -40.37
C ASN A 12 73.53 15.10 -41.46
N GLY A 13 72.23 15.39 -41.23
CA GLY A 13 71.59 16.58 -41.78
C GLY A 13 70.08 16.49 -41.99
N ARG A 14 69.33 16.68 -40.90
CA ARG A 14 68.07 17.44 -40.79
C ARG A 14 66.94 17.31 -41.84
N THR A 15 65.73 17.26 -41.24
CA THR A 15 64.45 17.86 -41.64
C THR A 15 63.63 17.18 -42.74
N GLY A 16 62.34 16.97 -42.45
CA GLY A 16 61.29 16.88 -43.46
C GLY A 16 60.26 15.81 -43.18
N TRP A 17 59.12 16.22 -42.63
CA TRP A 17 57.89 15.45 -42.47
C TRP A 17 57.52 14.53 -43.63
N ARG A 18 56.96 13.35 -43.30
CA ARG A 18 55.72 12.82 -43.91
C ARG A 18 55.13 11.66 -43.10
N TRP A 19 54.06 11.98 -42.38
CA TRP A 19 52.86 11.20 -42.07
C TRP A 19 52.91 9.67 -42.15
N LEU A 20 52.82 9.03 -40.98
CA LEU A 20 52.00 7.83 -40.76
C LEU A 20 51.38 7.95 -39.37
N ALA A 21 50.10 8.37 -39.33
CA ALA A 21 49.29 8.39 -38.14
C ALA A 21 48.92 6.95 -37.76
N GLY A 22 49.55 6.42 -36.72
CA GLY A 22 49.10 5.22 -36.03
C GLY A 22 48.04 5.63 -35.00
N SER A 23 46.78 5.37 -35.30
CA SER A 23 45.68 5.57 -34.36
C SER A 23 45.71 4.48 -33.29
N PHE A 24 46.15 4.85 -32.08
CA PHE A 24 45.87 4.09 -30.87
C PHE A 24 44.42 4.38 -30.47
N ALA A 25 43.49 3.54 -30.90
CA ALA A 25 42.10 3.63 -30.48
C ALA A 25 41.97 3.03 -29.06
N CYS A 26 42.11 3.87 -28.03
CA CYS A 26 41.56 3.57 -26.72
C CYS A 26 40.04 3.51 -26.85
N LEU A 27 39.49 2.29 -26.89
CA LEU A 27 38.07 2.03 -26.70
C LEU A 27 37.71 2.39 -25.25
N VAL A 28 37.39 3.66 -25.01
CA VAL A 28 36.62 4.06 -23.84
C VAL A 28 35.19 3.61 -24.11
N SER A 29 34.82 2.47 -23.54
CA SER A 29 33.42 2.06 -23.45
C SER A 29 32.69 3.11 -22.62
N SER A 30 32.01 4.04 -23.29
CA SER A 30 31.05 4.93 -22.66
C SER A 30 29.91 4.06 -22.14
N VAL A 31 29.98 3.70 -20.86
CA VAL A 31 28.83 3.19 -20.13
C VAL A 31 27.81 4.32 -20.18
N ALA A 32 26.71 4.13 -20.90
CA ALA A 32 25.61 5.08 -20.89
C ALA A 32 24.94 4.96 -19.51
N TRP A 33 25.31 5.84 -18.59
CA TRP A 33 24.56 6.00 -17.34
C TRP A 33 23.22 6.61 -17.73
N ALA A 34 22.14 5.83 -17.63
CA ALA A 34 20.80 6.39 -17.68
C ALA A 34 20.72 7.46 -16.58
N GLN A 35 20.60 8.73 -16.97
CA GLN A 35 20.50 9.83 -16.02
C GLN A 35 19.15 9.73 -15.31
N THR A 36 19.18 9.68 -13.97
CA THR A 36 17.98 9.92 -13.17
C THR A 36 17.47 11.33 -13.50
N PRO A 37 16.16 11.51 -13.75
CA PRO A 37 15.59 12.84 -13.93
C PRO A 37 15.97 13.73 -12.75
N ALA A 38 16.19 15.02 -12.99
CA ALA A 38 16.37 15.95 -11.89
C ALA A 38 15.12 15.93 -10.98
N ASP A 39 15.31 15.94 -9.65
CA ASP A 39 14.22 15.86 -8.66
C ASP A 39 13.12 16.93 -8.84
N THR A 40 13.42 18.03 -9.55
CA THR A 40 12.48 19.12 -9.87
C THR A 40 11.54 18.83 -11.04
N ALA A 41 11.81 17.80 -11.85
CA ALA A 41 11.05 17.47 -13.05
C ALA A 41 10.09 16.26 -12.86
N VAL A 42 10.07 15.65 -11.68
CA VAL A 42 9.29 14.44 -11.39
C VAL A 42 7.96 14.82 -10.73
N ILE A 43 6.88 14.19 -11.18
CA ILE A 43 5.56 14.33 -10.58
C ILE A 43 5.50 13.45 -9.33
N ARG A 44 5.14 14.03 -8.19
CA ARG A 44 5.29 13.35 -6.90
C ARG A 44 4.26 12.24 -6.67
N CYS A 45 2.99 12.52 -6.94
CA CYS A 45 1.92 11.55 -6.78
C CYS A 45 0.95 11.62 -7.97
N GLY A 46 0.59 10.46 -8.50
CA GLY A 46 -0.41 10.31 -9.56
C GLY A 46 -1.85 10.23 -9.04
N SER A 47 -2.05 9.96 -7.75
CA SER A 47 -3.34 9.61 -7.14
C SER A 47 -4.37 10.74 -7.26
N GLY A 48 -4.01 11.97 -6.86
CA GLY A 48 -4.88 13.14 -6.98
C GLY A 48 -5.20 13.50 -8.45
N ILE A 49 -4.20 13.40 -9.33
CA ILE A 49 -4.37 13.66 -10.78
C ILE A 49 -5.38 12.68 -11.38
N TYR A 50 -5.21 11.39 -11.08
CA TYR A 50 -6.04 10.34 -11.62
C TYR A 50 -7.47 10.35 -11.04
N GLU A 51 -7.62 10.63 -9.74
CA GLU A 51 -8.93 10.82 -9.11
C GLU A 51 -9.71 11.95 -9.81
N LYS A 52 -9.06 13.08 -10.08
CA LYS A 52 -9.67 14.20 -10.82
C LYS A 52 -10.09 13.82 -12.24
N LEU A 53 -9.23 13.11 -12.99
CA LEU A 53 -9.58 12.61 -14.33
C LEU A 53 -10.83 11.71 -14.29
N LYS A 54 -10.94 10.88 -13.26
CA LYS A 54 -12.08 9.97 -13.11
C LYS A 54 -13.35 10.65 -12.66
N GLN A 55 -13.26 11.69 -11.83
CA GLN A 55 -14.40 12.52 -11.47
C GLN A 55 -14.94 13.27 -12.70
N GLN A 56 -14.07 13.72 -13.60
CA GLN A 56 -14.48 14.33 -14.87
C GLN A 56 -15.18 13.35 -15.80
N GLN A 57 -14.72 12.10 -15.86
CA GLN A 57 -15.31 11.04 -16.70
C GLN A 57 -16.60 10.45 -16.11
N ASN A 58 -16.75 10.45 -14.78
CA ASN A 58 -17.88 9.83 -14.09
C ASN A 58 -18.38 10.76 -12.98
N PRO A 59 -19.42 11.58 -13.23
CA PRO A 59 -20.02 12.46 -12.23
C PRO A 59 -20.55 11.72 -10.99
N GLY A 60 -20.86 10.42 -11.07
CA GLY A 60 -21.23 9.63 -9.89
C GLY A 60 -20.05 9.39 -8.93
N ARG A 61 -18.80 9.58 -9.37
CA ARG A 61 -17.60 9.40 -8.54
C ARG A 61 -17.53 10.45 -7.43
N ILE A 62 -17.84 11.72 -7.70
CA ILE A 62 -17.83 12.76 -6.66
C ILE A 62 -18.92 12.52 -5.60
N GLN A 63 -20.10 12.03 -6.01
CA GLN A 63 -21.18 11.71 -5.06
C GLN A 63 -20.76 10.59 -4.10
N ARG A 64 -20.14 9.52 -4.63
CA ARG A 64 -19.60 8.42 -3.80
C ARG A 64 -18.49 8.87 -2.87
N PHE A 65 -17.61 9.75 -3.36
CA PHE A 65 -16.53 10.32 -2.56
C PHE A 65 -17.09 11.12 -1.37
N ASN A 66 -18.03 12.04 -1.63
CA ASN A 66 -18.68 12.83 -0.58
C ASN A 66 -19.42 11.95 0.43
N GLU A 67 -20.12 10.93 -0.06
CA GLU A 67 -20.83 9.98 0.78
C GLU A 67 -19.89 9.15 1.67
N PHE A 68 -18.74 8.73 1.14
CA PHE A 68 -17.72 8.04 1.92
C PHE A 68 -17.17 8.92 3.04
N ASN A 69 -16.84 10.18 2.74
CA ASN A 69 -16.39 11.15 3.73
C ASN A 69 -17.44 11.35 4.83
N ARG A 70 -18.71 11.49 4.45
CA ARG A 70 -19.82 11.61 5.41
C ARG A 70 -19.91 10.41 6.35
N ARG A 71 -19.70 9.19 5.85
CA ARG A 71 -19.71 7.96 6.68
C ARG A 71 -18.53 7.92 7.65
N ILE A 72 -17.35 8.38 7.23
CA ILE A 72 -16.19 8.51 8.11
C ILE A 72 -16.50 9.50 9.23
N ASP A 73 -17.02 10.69 8.91
CA ASP A 73 -17.35 11.70 9.92
C ASP A 73 -18.39 11.17 10.93
N GLN A 74 -19.44 10.51 10.44
CA GLN A 74 -20.44 9.87 11.30
C GLN A 74 -19.84 8.79 12.21
N TYR A 75 -18.93 7.97 11.69
CA TYR A 75 -18.23 6.96 12.49
C TYR A 75 -17.36 7.61 13.57
N LEU A 76 -16.58 8.64 13.21
CA LEU A 76 -15.71 9.35 14.16
C LEU A 76 -16.52 10.04 15.27
N GLU A 77 -17.64 10.68 14.96
CA GLU A 77 -18.53 11.26 15.96
C GLU A 77 -19.16 10.20 16.87
N THR A 78 -19.57 9.07 16.30
CA THR A 78 -20.10 7.94 17.07
C THR A 78 -19.06 7.41 18.07
N GLN A 79 -17.81 7.22 17.63
CA GLN A 79 -16.72 6.76 18.48
C GLN A 79 -16.35 7.75 19.60
N LYS A 80 -16.54 9.06 19.42
CA LYS A 80 -16.34 10.03 20.50
C LYS A 80 -17.38 9.87 21.62
N ASN A 81 -18.61 9.50 21.27
CA ASN A 81 -19.74 9.40 22.20
C ASN A 81 -19.73 8.08 22.99
N PHE A 82 -19.30 6.99 22.37
CA PHE A 82 -19.02 5.75 23.07
C PHE A 82 -17.58 5.81 23.60
N ARG A 83 -17.37 6.10 24.90
CA ARG A 83 -16.07 5.97 25.59
C ARG A 83 -15.59 4.51 25.63
N LEU A 84 -15.52 3.84 24.47
CA LEU A 84 -15.05 2.49 24.33
C LEU A 84 -13.52 2.49 24.25
N GLN A 85 -12.94 1.46 24.86
CA GLN A 85 -11.53 1.14 24.97
C GLN A 85 -10.90 0.88 23.59
N ALA A 86 -10.83 1.90 22.73
CA ALA A 86 -10.27 1.79 21.40
C ALA A 86 -9.10 2.75 21.25
N ASN A 87 -7.97 2.46 21.91
CA ASN A 87 -6.71 3.13 21.56
C ASN A 87 -5.44 2.33 21.83
N GLU A 88 -5.52 0.99 21.81
CA GLU A 88 -4.34 0.12 21.92
C GLU A 88 -4.23 -0.93 20.79
N THR A 89 -5.28 -1.12 19.97
CA THR A 89 -5.23 -2.09 18.87
C THR A 89 -4.23 -1.66 17.80
N ILE A 90 -3.18 -2.46 17.64
CA ILE A 90 -2.23 -2.35 16.53
C ILE A 90 -2.76 -3.16 15.34
N TYR A 91 -3.06 -2.50 14.23
CA TYR A 91 -3.42 -3.18 12.99
C TYR A 91 -2.15 -3.61 12.25
N ARG A 92 -1.97 -4.92 12.07
CA ARG A 92 -0.81 -5.48 11.37
C ARG A 92 -1.22 -5.85 9.95
N ILE A 93 -0.72 -5.10 8.97
CA ILE A 93 -1.07 -5.21 7.55
C ILE A 93 -0.05 -6.11 6.85
N PRO A 94 -0.44 -7.28 6.33
CA PRO A 94 0.40 -8.09 5.46
C PRO A 94 0.62 -7.38 4.13
N VAL A 95 1.87 -7.28 3.72
CA VAL A 95 2.31 -6.62 2.48
C VAL A 95 2.91 -7.65 1.55
N VAL A 96 2.58 -7.54 0.27
CA VAL A 96 3.34 -8.20 -0.80
C VAL A 96 3.94 -7.14 -1.72
N VAL A 97 5.23 -7.28 -2.00
CA VAL A 97 5.97 -6.41 -2.92
C VAL A 97 6.21 -7.13 -4.23
N HIS A 98 5.58 -6.63 -5.29
CA HIS A 98 5.68 -7.15 -6.64
C HIS A 98 6.71 -6.35 -7.43
N VAL A 99 7.92 -6.89 -7.60
CA VAL A 99 8.94 -6.29 -8.46
C VAL A 99 8.68 -6.71 -9.90
N VAL A 100 8.20 -5.77 -10.74
CA VAL A 100 7.96 -6.01 -12.16
C VAL A 100 9.08 -5.33 -12.95
N HIS A 101 9.88 -6.10 -13.67
CA HIS A 101 11.12 -5.61 -14.27
C HIS A 101 11.37 -6.13 -15.69
N SER A 102 12.08 -5.35 -16.49
CA SER A 102 12.53 -5.74 -17.84
C SER A 102 14.00 -6.19 -17.91
N THR A 103 14.63 -6.44 -16.75
CA THR A 103 16.03 -6.91 -16.65
C THR A 103 16.21 -8.35 -17.14
N ALA A 104 16.57 -8.51 -18.42
CA ALA A 104 16.70 -9.81 -19.09
C ALA A 104 17.74 -10.77 -18.47
N SER A 105 18.79 -10.24 -17.84
CA SER A 105 19.80 -11.07 -17.16
C SER A 105 19.28 -11.74 -15.90
N GLY A 106 18.12 -11.32 -15.37
CA GLY A 106 17.60 -11.77 -14.08
C GLY A 106 18.42 -11.29 -12.88
N THR A 107 19.46 -10.47 -13.09
CA THR A 107 20.30 -9.94 -12.01
C THR A 107 19.44 -9.15 -11.02
N ILE A 108 19.63 -9.43 -9.72
CA ILE A 108 18.95 -8.74 -8.62
C ILE A 108 19.91 -7.68 -8.03
N GLY A 109 19.40 -6.48 -7.78
CA GLY A 109 20.15 -5.36 -7.20
C GLY A 109 21.12 -4.69 -8.18
N GLY A 110 21.97 -3.81 -7.64
CA GLY A 110 22.85 -2.94 -8.43
C GLY A 110 22.28 -1.54 -8.66
N GLY A 111 23.11 -0.62 -9.16
CA GLY A 111 22.69 0.72 -9.52
C GLY A 111 21.82 0.71 -10.78
N ASN A 112 20.71 1.46 -10.76
CA ASN A 112 19.78 1.60 -11.89
C ASN A 112 19.18 0.28 -12.43
N ASN A 113 18.92 -0.70 -11.56
CA ASN A 113 18.27 -1.96 -11.91
C ASN A 113 16.86 -2.06 -11.27
N VAL A 114 15.82 -2.15 -12.11
CA VAL A 114 14.43 -2.28 -11.64
C VAL A 114 14.20 -3.56 -10.82
N ASN A 115 14.99 -4.62 -11.06
CA ASN A 115 14.96 -5.84 -10.26
C ASN A 115 15.68 -5.64 -8.90
N ILE A 116 15.14 -4.73 -8.07
CA ILE A 116 15.76 -4.21 -6.84
C ILE A 116 16.07 -5.28 -5.80
N SER A 117 17.04 -5.06 -4.92
CA SER A 117 17.45 -6.06 -3.94
C SER A 117 16.41 -6.26 -2.82
N ALA A 118 16.46 -7.39 -2.12
CA ALA A 118 15.55 -7.64 -0.99
C ALA A 118 15.83 -6.66 0.17
N GLU A 119 17.09 -6.25 0.36
CA GLU A 119 17.50 -5.27 1.36
C GLU A 119 16.84 -3.92 1.13
N GLN A 120 16.76 -3.48 -0.14
CA GLN A 120 16.05 -2.25 -0.50
C GLN A 120 14.55 -2.35 -0.14
N ILE A 121 13.91 -3.49 -0.42
CA ILE A 121 12.51 -3.72 -0.07
C ILE A 121 12.31 -3.73 1.46
N ILE A 122 13.16 -4.46 2.19
CA ILE A 122 13.10 -4.53 3.65
C ILE A 122 13.29 -3.14 4.27
N SER A 123 14.19 -2.32 3.72
CA SER A 123 14.38 -0.94 4.19
C SER A 123 13.10 -0.11 4.08
N GLN A 124 12.27 -0.33 3.05
CA GLN A 124 10.98 0.34 2.92
C GLN A 124 9.99 -0.12 3.98
N ILE A 125 9.91 -1.43 4.24
CA ILE A 125 9.03 -1.97 5.30
C ILE A 125 9.43 -1.43 6.67
N GLN A 126 10.74 -1.26 6.93
CA GLN A 126 11.22 -0.59 8.14
C GLN A 126 10.74 0.86 8.21
N VAL A 127 10.91 1.63 7.13
CA VAL A 127 10.42 3.02 7.03
C VAL A 127 8.92 3.12 7.31
N LEU A 128 8.10 2.26 6.72
CA LEU A 128 6.65 2.27 6.97
C LEU A 128 6.34 2.06 8.46
N ASN A 129 7.01 1.10 9.11
CA ASN A 129 6.83 0.90 10.54
C ASN A 129 7.39 2.05 11.39
N GLU A 130 8.46 2.71 10.96
CA GLU A 130 8.98 3.91 11.63
C GLU A 130 7.96 5.06 11.59
N ASP A 131 7.35 5.29 10.43
CA ASP A 131 6.47 6.42 10.16
C ASP A 131 5.07 6.22 10.76
N TYR A 132 4.46 5.05 10.52
CA TYR A 132 3.12 4.74 11.01
C TYR A 132 3.07 4.41 12.50
N ARG A 133 4.21 4.09 13.12
CA ARG A 133 4.30 3.93 14.59
C ARG A 133 4.87 5.14 15.31
N ARG A 134 5.21 6.22 14.58
CA ARG A 134 5.94 7.38 15.13
C ARG A 134 7.10 6.92 16.03
N LYS A 135 7.90 5.98 15.51
CA LYS A 135 8.80 5.15 16.32
C LYS A 135 9.95 5.98 16.90
N GLU A 136 10.05 6.07 18.22
CA GLU A 136 11.12 6.81 18.91
C GLU A 136 12.52 6.39 18.43
N GLY A 137 13.39 7.38 18.24
CA GLY A 137 14.75 7.18 17.74
C GLY A 137 14.87 6.93 16.23
N SER A 138 13.77 6.99 15.47
CA SER A 138 13.77 6.89 14.01
C SER A 138 13.48 8.23 13.32
N ASN A 139 13.61 8.26 11.98
CA ASN A 139 13.21 9.43 11.17
C ASN A 139 11.69 9.66 11.15
N GLY A 140 10.89 8.68 11.58
CA GLY A 140 9.45 8.82 11.75
C GLY A 140 9.04 9.42 13.10
N TYR A 141 9.99 9.67 14.01
CA TYR A 141 9.72 10.32 15.30
C TYR A 141 9.73 11.85 15.19
N ASN A 142 8.86 12.47 15.97
CA ASN A 142 8.80 13.92 16.16
C ASN A 142 8.18 14.22 17.54
N THR A 143 8.38 15.42 18.06
CA THR A 143 7.75 15.90 19.31
C THR A 143 6.59 16.88 19.06
N ASN A 144 6.16 17.03 17.80
CA ASN A 144 5.06 17.91 17.43
C ASN A 144 3.76 17.44 18.09
N VAL A 145 3.02 18.38 18.69
CA VAL A 145 1.76 18.11 19.41
C VAL A 145 0.62 17.63 18.51
N LEU A 146 0.71 17.91 17.20
CA LEU A 146 -0.22 17.41 16.19
C LEU A 146 0.07 15.96 15.83
N GLY A 147 1.33 15.53 15.90
CA GLY A 147 1.76 14.19 15.53
C GLY A 147 1.10 13.10 16.39
N ALA A 148 0.82 11.94 15.79
CA ALA A 148 0.26 10.76 16.46
C ALA A 148 0.87 9.45 15.96
N ASP A 149 0.91 8.42 16.83
CA ASP A 149 1.15 7.03 16.43
C ASP A 149 -0.14 6.50 15.79
N ALA A 150 -0.06 5.98 14.56
CA ALA A 150 -1.23 5.46 13.85
C ALA A 150 -1.71 4.10 14.41
N GLY A 151 -0.85 3.40 15.14
CA GLY A 151 -1.08 2.03 15.59
C GLY A 151 -1.25 1.08 14.40
N ILE A 152 -0.47 1.27 13.35
CA ILE A 152 -0.46 0.44 12.14
C ILE A 152 0.97 -0.07 11.92
N GLU A 153 1.10 -1.37 11.72
CA GLU A 153 2.36 -2.03 11.39
C GLU A 153 2.24 -2.77 10.06
N PHE A 154 3.37 -2.92 9.38
CA PHE A 154 3.47 -3.60 8.09
C PHE A 154 4.49 -4.72 8.18
N TYR A 155 4.17 -5.86 7.58
CA TYR A 155 5.11 -6.98 7.49
C TYR A 155 5.00 -7.63 6.12
N LEU A 156 6.12 -8.12 5.59
CA LEU A 156 6.09 -8.94 4.38
C LEU A 156 5.32 -10.23 4.67
N ALA A 157 4.33 -10.53 3.83
CA ALA A 157 3.49 -11.70 3.97
C ALA A 157 4.33 -12.99 3.96
N THR A 158 4.10 -13.86 4.93
CA THR A 158 4.82 -15.14 5.07
C THR A 158 4.13 -16.30 4.36
N THR A 159 2.93 -16.06 3.85
CA THR A 159 2.08 -17.04 3.19
C THR A 159 1.52 -16.41 1.92
N ASP A 160 1.51 -17.15 0.83
CA ASP A 160 0.94 -16.72 -0.45
C ASP A 160 -0.58 -16.93 -0.51
N PRO A 161 -1.25 -16.49 -1.58
CA PRO A 161 -2.70 -16.65 -1.72
C PRO A 161 -3.21 -18.10 -1.70
N ASN A 162 -2.34 -19.08 -1.98
CA ASN A 162 -2.65 -20.52 -2.02
C ASN A 162 -2.30 -21.22 -0.69
N GLY A 163 -1.95 -20.48 0.35
CA GLY A 163 -1.57 -21.02 1.65
C GLY A 163 -0.14 -21.57 1.73
N GLN A 164 0.70 -21.34 0.71
CA GLN A 164 2.09 -21.82 0.69
C GLN A 164 3.03 -20.81 1.35
N PRO A 165 4.14 -21.24 1.99
CA PRO A 165 5.14 -20.33 2.53
C PRO A 165 5.69 -19.37 1.46
N SER A 166 5.86 -18.10 1.81
CA SER A 166 6.35 -17.05 0.94
C SER A 166 7.25 -16.06 1.69
N THR A 167 8.04 -15.30 0.93
CA THR A 167 8.83 -14.17 1.46
C THR A 167 8.09 -12.85 1.36
N GLY A 168 6.87 -12.83 0.80
CA GLY A 168 6.11 -11.61 0.55
C GLY A 168 6.71 -10.74 -0.56
N ILE A 169 7.63 -11.28 -1.36
CA ILE A 169 8.27 -10.60 -2.48
C ILE A 169 8.10 -11.48 -3.72
N THR A 170 7.51 -10.92 -4.77
CA THR A 170 7.49 -11.57 -6.10
C THR A 170 8.38 -10.80 -7.05
N ARG A 171 8.98 -11.50 -8.02
CA ARG A 171 9.79 -10.91 -9.07
C ARG A 171 9.30 -11.41 -10.41
N THR A 172 8.78 -10.51 -11.23
CA THR A 172 8.18 -10.85 -12.51
C THR A 172 8.95 -10.17 -13.64
N TYR A 173 9.67 -10.98 -14.42
CA TYR A 173 10.29 -10.51 -15.65
C TYR A 173 9.21 -10.21 -16.69
N TYR A 174 9.20 -8.99 -17.22
CA TYR A 174 8.21 -8.51 -18.17
C TYR A 174 8.90 -7.76 -19.32
N ALA A 175 9.04 -8.45 -20.46
CA ALA A 175 9.76 -7.92 -21.63
C ALA A 175 8.92 -7.01 -22.51
N THR A 176 7.59 -7.09 -22.42
CA THR A 176 6.66 -6.36 -23.31
C THR A 176 6.71 -4.86 -23.08
N LYS A 177 7.04 -4.42 -21.87
CA LYS A 177 7.05 -3.01 -21.49
C LYS A 177 8.06 -2.74 -20.38
N SER A 178 8.82 -1.66 -20.50
CA SER A 178 9.92 -1.29 -19.58
C SER A 178 9.63 -0.08 -18.69
N ALA A 179 8.51 0.60 -18.89
CA ALA A 179 8.05 1.73 -18.07
C ALA A 179 6.53 1.83 -18.12
N PHE A 180 5.91 2.28 -17.04
CA PHE A 180 4.46 2.34 -16.89
C PHE A 180 4.01 3.75 -16.52
N ASN A 181 2.90 4.18 -17.11
CA ASN A 181 2.21 5.41 -16.73
C ASN A 181 1.15 5.09 -15.67
N PRO A 182 1.34 5.48 -14.39
CA PRO A 182 0.41 5.11 -13.33
C PRO A 182 -0.96 5.80 -13.44
N ILE A 183 -1.11 6.85 -14.26
CA ILE A 183 -2.42 7.48 -14.50
C ILE A 183 -3.14 6.91 -15.74
N SER A 184 -2.55 5.90 -16.41
CA SER A 184 -3.18 5.14 -17.50
C SER A 184 -3.96 3.95 -16.93
N ASP A 185 -5.23 3.82 -17.31
CA ASP A 185 -6.04 2.65 -16.96
C ASP A 185 -5.47 1.36 -17.54
N ALA A 186 -4.97 1.42 -18.78
CA ALA A 186 -4.41 0.25 -19.46
C ALA A 186 -3.16 -0.26 -18.73
N ASP A 187 -2.28 0.64 -18.32
CA ASP A 187 -1.01 0.30 -17.66
C ASP A 187 -1.22 -0.31 -16.27
N ARG A 188 -2.14 0.26 -15.48
CA ARG A 188 -2.47 -0.29 -14.16
C ARG A 188 -3.14 -1.65 -14.26
N GLN A 189 -4.06 -1.83 -15.22
CA GLN A 189 -4.68 -3.13 -15.49
C GLN A 189 -3.65 -4.15 -16.00
N GLU A 190 -2.69 -3.71 -16.82
CA GLU A 190 -1.60 -4.54 -17.31
C GLU A 190 -0.72 -5.03 -16.15
N LEU A 191 -0.28 -4.14 -15.25
CA LEU A 191 0.48 -4.51 -14.03
C LEU A 191 -0.28 -5.52 -13.16
N ALA A 192 -1.56 -5.24 -12.89
CA ALA A 192 -2.41 -6.10 -12.10
C ALA A 192 -2.61 -7.50 -12.74
N ARG A 193 -2.67 -7.58 -14.07
CA ARG A 193 -2.76 -8.85 -14.81
C ARG A 193 -1.43 -9.62 -14.81
N VAL A 194 -0.30 -8.91 -14.77
CA VAL A 194 1.04 -9.52 -14.71
C VAL A 194 1.24 -10.22 -13.36
N VAL A 195 0.87 -9.58 -12.26
CA VAL A 195 0.94 -10.16 -10.91
C VAL A 195 0.02 -9.41 -9.95
N TYR A 196 -0.71 -10.16 -9.13
CA TYR A 196 -1.65 -9.65 -8.12
C TYR A 196 -1.90 -10.69 -7.04
N TRP A 197 -1.99 -10.25 -5.77
CA TRP A 197 -2.53 -11.04 -4.68
C TRP A 197 -3.84 -10.43 -4.16
N PRO A 198 -4.80 -11.21 -3.61
CA PRO A 198 -6.10 -10.69 -3.17
C PRO A 198 -6.00 -9.51 -2.20
N SER A 199 -6.53 -8.36 -2.60
CA SER A 199 -6.43 -7.08 -1.88
C SER A 199 -7.25 -6.99 -0.59
N ASP A 200 -8.10 -7.98 -0.35
CA ASP A 200 -8.79 -8.18 0.92
C ASP A 200 -8.02 -9.07 1.91
N ARG A 201 -6.83 -9.54 1.52
CA ARG A 201 -5.88 -10.27 2.37
C ARG A 201 -4.50 -9.63 2.42
N TYR A 202 -4.11 -8.86 1.40
CA TYR A 202 -2.77 -8.27 1.29
C TYR A 202 -2.82 -6.83 0.80
N LEU A 203 -1.94 -5.98 1.31
CA LEU A 203 -1.59 -4.72 0.64
C LEU A 203 -0.61 -5.04 -0.49
N ASN A 204 -1.05 -4.88 -1.73
CA ASN A 204 -0.20 -5.02 -2.91
C ASN A 204 0.62 -3.74 -3.12
N ILE A 205 1.93 -3.89 -3.27
CA ILE A 205 2.83 -2.81 -3.70
C ILE A 205 3.58 -3.27 -4.95
N TRP A 206 3.27 -2.67 -6.09
CA TRP A 206 4.04 -2.86 -7.32
C TRP A 206 5.23 -1.92 -7.35
N VAL A 207 6.41 -2.46 -7.57
CA VAL A 207 7.64 -1.70 -7.78
C VAL A 207 8.11 -1.93 -9.20
N THR A 208 8.15 -0.86 -9.98
CA THR A 208 8.50 -0.89 -11.41
C THR A 208 9.14 0.44 -11.81
N ASN A 209 9.44 0.63 -13.09
CA ASN A 209 9.85 1.92 -13.63
C ASN A 209 8.60 2.72 -14.04
N LEU A 210 8.45 3.95 -13.53
CA LEU A 210 7.35 4.84 -13.85
C LEU A 210 7.79 6.00 -14.74
N ASP A 211 6.88 6.40 -15.63
CA ASP A 211 7.09 7.49 -16.58
C ASP A 211 6.91 8.87 -15.93
N GLY A 212 7.91 9.30 -15.16
CA GLY A 212 7.97 10.64 -14.59
C GLY A 212 7.16 10.83 -13.30
N TYR A 213 6.78 9.74 -12.64
CA TYR A 213 6.09 9.76 -11.34
C TYR A 213 6.94 9.11 -10.26
N LEU A 214 6.83 9.58 -9.00
CA LEU A 214 7.39 8.84 -7.85
C LEU A 214 6.48 7.68 -7.45
N GLY A 215 5.17 7.94 -7.36
CA GLY A 215 4.21 6.97 -6.89
C GLY A 215 2.76 7.24 -7.31
N TYR A 216 1.92 6.25 -7.02
CA TYR A 216 0.48 6.26 -7.20
C TYR A 216 -0.16 5.23 -6.27
N THR A 217 -1.41 5.45 -5.89
CA THR A 217 -2.25 4.46 -5.24
C THR A 217 -3.71 4.56 -5.70
N GLU A 218 -4.44 3.45 -5.64
CA GLU A 218 -5.90 3.47 -5.73
C GLU A 218 -6.50 3.77 -4.33
N PHE A 219 -7.31 4.84 -4.24
CA PHE A 219 -8.04 5.20 -3.03
C PHE A 219 -9.01 4.09 -2.57
N PRO A 220 -9.36 4.03 -1.27
CA PRO A 220 -10.38 3.11 -0.80
C PRO A 220 -11.71 3.37 -1.49
N ALA A 221 -12.28 2.33 -2.10
CA ALA A 221 -13.62 2.41 -2.66
C ALA A 221 -14.68 2.23 -1.56
N ALA A 222 -15.67 3.12 -1.51
CA ALA A 222 -16.91 2.93 -0.74
C ALA A 222 -17.91 1.97 -1.43
N ALA A 223 -17.53 1.49 -2.62
CA ALA A 223 -18.40 0.81 -3.57
C ALA A 223 -19.16 -0.39 -3.00
N ASP A 224 -18.54 -1.20 -2.13
CA ASP A 224 -19.20 -2.44 -1.68
C ASP A 224 -20.22 -2.20 -0.53
N THR A 225 -20.38 -0.96 -0.04
CA THR A 225 -21.34 -0.62 1.05
C THR A 225 -22.41 0.39 0.65
N LEU A 226 -22.43 0.83 -0.61
CA LEU A 226 -23.40 1.77 -1.13
C LEU A 226 -24.43 1.03 -2.00
N GLN A 227 -25.48 0.54 -1.35
CA GLN A 227 -26.63 -0.05 -2.05
C GLN A 227 -27.15 0.94 -3.12
N GLY A 228 -27.24 0.49 -4.37
CA GLY A 228 -27.82 1.26 -5.48
C GLY A 228 -26.82 2.00 -6.39
N LEU A 229 -25.51 1.89 -6.17
CA LEU A 229 -24.50 2.40 -7.11
C LEU A 229 -23.59 1.24 -7.60
N PRO A 230 -23.21 1.21 -8.89
CA PRO A 230 -22.34 0.15 -9.41
C PRO A 230 -21.00 0.12 -8.66
N SER A 231 -20.42 -1.08 -8.50
CA SER A 231 -19.06 -1.23 -7.97
C SER A 231 -18.06 -0.73 -8.99
N VAL A 232 -17.13 0.14 -8.59
CA VAL A 232 -16.27 0.86 -9.56
C VAL A 232 -14.78 0.82 -9.26
N GLY A 233 -14.35 0.03 -8.27
CA GLY A 233 -12.93 -0.25 -8.07
C GLY A 233 -12.66 -1.71 -8.39
N SER A 234 -11.89 -2.01 -9.43
CA SER A 234 -11.36 -3.36 -9.62
C SER A 234 -10.48 -3.71 -8.42
N GLU A 235 -10.69 -4.88 -7.80
CA GLU A 235 -9.80 -5.35 -6.72
C GLU A 235 -8.36 -5.52 -7.21
N TYR A 236 -8.19 -5.84 -8.50
CA TYR A 236 -6.90 -6.16 -9.10
C TYR A 236 -5.93 -4.98 -9.10
N VAL A 237 -6.44 -3.75 -9.12
CA VAL A 237 -5.62 -2.52 -9.12
C VAL A 237 -5.53 -1.87 -7.74
N ASP A 238 -6.03 -2.54 -6.70
CA ASP A 238 -6.00 -2.04 -5.33
C ASP A 238 -4.61 -2.20 -4.71
N GLY A 239 -4.00 -1.08 -4.39
CA GLY A 239 -2.66 -1.04 -3.80
C GLY A 239 -1.91 0.21 -4.25
N SER A 240 -0.59 0.15 -4.12
CA SER A 240 0.32 1.24 -4.47
C SER A 240 1.29 0.82 -5.58
N ILE A 241 1.61 1.73 -6.49
CA ILE A 241 2.63 1.54 -7.52
C ILE A 241 3.71 2.59 -7.27
N ILE A 242 4.92 2.15 -6.99
CA ILE A 242 6.05 3.02 -6.64
C ILE A 242 7.17 2.82 -7.65
N ASP A 243 7.79 3.92 -8.08
CA ASP A 243 8.97 3.84 -8.92
C ASP A 243 10.16 3.29 -8.13
N TYR A 244 10.87 2.33 -8.72
CA TYR A 244 11.97 1.61 -8.09
C TYR A 244 13.11 2.51 -7.58
N ARG A 245 13.27 3.72 -8.10
CA ARG A 245 14.31 4.69 -7.66
C ARG A 245 13.95 5.39 -6.34
N TYR A 246 12.70 5.29 -5.90
CA TYR A 246 12.18 5.98 -4.71
C TYR A 246 11.50 5.02 -3.74
N PHE A 247 11.74 3.71 -3.90
CA PHE A 247 11.25 2.67 -3.00
C PHE A 247 12.38 2.15 -2.10
N GLY A 248 12.28 2.40 -0.79
CA GLY A 248 13.30 2.11 0.21
C GLY A 248 14.05 3.35 0.68
N ARG A 249 15.05 3.14 1.53
CA ARG A 249 15.87 4.22 2.11
C ARG A 249 17.34 4.05 1.75
N GLN A 250 17.88 4.98 0.95
CA GLN A 250 19.31 5.10 0.61
C GLN A 250 20.02 3.76 0.34
N THR A 251 19.31 2.82 -0.28
CA THR A 251 19.75 1.44 -0.51
C THR A 251 19.52 1.09 -1.98
N GLY A 252 20.49 0.40 -2.59
CA GLY A 252 20.38 -0.04 -3.98
C GLY A 252 20.18 1.12 -4.95
N THR A 253 19.03 1.16 -5.62
CA THR A 253 18.71 2.16 -6.65
C THR A 253 18.26 3.50 -6.08
N VAL A 254 18.03 3.60 -4.77
CA VAL A 254 17.57 4.82 -4.10
C VAL A 254 18.72 5.79 -3.89
N GLN A 255 18.86 6.75 -4.82
CA GLN A 255 19.98 7.71 -4.87
C GLN A 255 19.53 9.18 -4.97
N SER A 256 18.22 9.45 -4.92
CA SER A 256 17.68 10.83 -4.99
C SER A 256 18.18 11.69 -3.81
N ALA A 257 18.42 12.97 -4.05
CA ALA A 257 18.76 13.90 -2.97
C ALA A 257 17.52 14.30 -2.15
N SER A 258 16.34 14.29 -2.77
CA SER A 258 15.09 14.77 -2.18
C SER A 258 14.18 13.64 -1.71
N TYR A 259 14.20 12.47 -2.36
CA TYR A 259 13.20 11.41 -2.19
C TYR A 259 13.85 10.03 -1.93
N ALA A 260 14.75 9.98 -0.92
CA ALA A 260 15.55 8.79 -0.64
C ALA A 260 15.36 8.22 0.77
N LEU A 261 14.34 8.65 1.52
CA LEU A 261 14.05 8.13 2.86
C LEU A 261 12.76 7.30 2.92
N GLY A 262 12.24 6.91 1.74
CA GLY A 262 11.11 6.00 1.60
C GLY A 262 9.75 6.65 1.85
N ARG A 263 9.65 7.99 1.86
CA ARG A 263 8.39 8.67 2.17
C ARG A 263 7.39 8.67 1.02
N THR A 264 7.83 8.41 -0.21
CA THR A 264 6.91 8.16 -1.34
C THR A 264 5.95 7.03 -1.00
N ALA A 265 6.42 5.89 -0.49
CA ALA A 265 5.52 4.80 -0.11
C ALA A 265 4.66 5.14 1.11
N THR A 266 5.20 5.86 2.11
CA THR A 266 4.41 6.36 3.25
C THR A 266 3.25 7.24 2.80
N HIS A 267 3.51 8.15 1.86
CA HIS A 267 2.52 9.04 1.25
C HIS A 267 1.45 8.27 0.48
N GLU A 268 1.84 7.38 -0.45
CA GLU A 268 0.88 6.60 -1.23
C GLU A 268 0.04 5.66 -0.36
N ILE A 269 0.61 5.05 0.68
CA ILE A 269 -0.16 4.22 1.60
C ILE A 269 -1.10 5.08 2.46
N GLY A 270 -0.75 6.34 2.74
CA GLY A 270 -1.66 7.33 3.33
C GLY A 270 -2.93 7.50 2.50
N HIS A 271 -2.79 7.63 1.17
CA HIS A 271 -3.92 7.62 0.24
C HIS A 271 -4.69 6.29 0.23
N TRP A 272 -4.00 5.14 0.32
CA TRP A 272 -4.64 3.81 0.36
C TRP A 272 -5.49 3.64 1.64
N LEU A 273 -5.10 4.33 2.72
CA LEU A 273 -5.83 4.49 3.98
C LEU A 273 -6.80 5.69 3.97
N GLY A 274 -7.01 6.33 2.83
CA GLY A 274 -8.04 7.34 2.59
C GLY A 274 -7.70 8.77 3.01
N LEU A 275 -6.43 9.09 3.27
CA LEU A 275 -5.98 10.47 3.43
C LEU A 275 -5.89 11.18 2.09
N LEU A 276 -6.16 12.48 2.09
CA LEU A 276 -6.00 13.33 0.91
C LEU A 276 -4.77 14.21 1.08
N HIS A 277 -4.34 14.84 -0.01
CA HIS A 277 -3.40 15.95 0.10
C HIS A 277 -3.99 17.06 0.99
N PRO A 278 -3.19 17.80 1.79
CA PRO A 278 -3.67 18.81 2.73
C PRO A 278 -4.47 19.97 2.10
N ASN A 279 -4.29 20.23 0.81
CA ASN A 279 -5.09 21.20 0.06
C ASN A 279 -6.36 20.60 -0.57
N GLY A 280 -6.62 19.31 -0.41
CA GLY A 280 -7.70 18.60 -1.11
C GLY A 280 -7.61 18.70 -2.64
N ASP A 281 -6.39 18.84 -3.18
CA ASP A 281 -6.12 19.06 -4.62
C ASP A 281 -6.75 20.34 -5.22
N LEU A 282 -7.11 21.30 -4.37
CA LEU A 282 -7.67 22.60 -4.73
C LEU A 282 -7.01 23.72 -3.92
N SER A 283 -6.94 24.94 -4.44
CA SER A 283 -6.43 26.06 -3.65
C SER A 283 -7.33 26.31 -2.44
N CYS A 284 -6.77 26.18 -1.23
CA CYS A 284 -7.55 26.26 0.02
C CYS A 284 -8.72 25.27 0.06
N GLY A 285 -8.55 24.09 -0.54
CA GLY A 285 -9.51 23.00 -0.42
C GLY A 285 -9.44 22.34 0.96
N ASN A 286 -10.14 21.22 1.07
CA ASN A 286 -10.31 20.48 2.32
C ASN A 286 -9.87 19.03 2.12
N ASP A 287 -9.03 18.55 3.02
CA ASP A 287 -8.57 17.15 3.08
C ASP A 287 -9.46 16.27 3.99
N TYR A 288 -10.52 16.85 4.56
CA TYR A 288 -11.45 16.26 5.51
C TYR A 288 -10.79 15.86 6.83
N VAL A 289 -9.75 16.60 7.23
CA VAL A 289 -9.09 16.46 8.52
C VAL A 289 -9.01 17.84 9.20
N ALA A 290 -9.54 17.95 10.41
CA ALA A 290 -9.71 19.26 11.05
C ALA A 290 -8.40 19.85 11.63
N ASP A 291 -7.41 19.01 11.94
CA ASP A 291 -6.14 19.42 12.56
C ASP A 291 -4.98 19.56 11.56
N THR A 292 -5.25 19.43 10.26
CA THR A 292 -4.35 19.79 9.16
C THR A 292 -4.70 21.21 8.68
N PRO A 293 -3.77 22.19 8.79
CA PRO A 293 -4.03 23.54 8.31
C PRO A 293 -4.26 23.57 6.78
N PRO A 294 -5.31 24.25 6.28
CA PRO A 294 -5.54 24.34 4.85
C PRO A 294 -4.42 25.13 4.16
N THR A 295 -4.00 24.65 3.01
CA THR A 295 -2.91 25.25 2.21
C THR A 295 -3.36 25.60 0.78
N GLU A 296 -2.79 26.66 0.21
CA GLU A 296 -3.05 27.08 -1.16
C GLU A 296 -2.46 26.10 -2.18
N THR A 297 -1.26 25.61 -1.89
CA THR A 297 -0.52 24.67 -2.74
C THR A 297 0.26 23.66 -1.90
N LEU A 298 0.58 22.52 -2.51
CA LEU A 298 1.52 21.56 -1.94
C LEU A 298 2.96 22.05 -2.14
N ASN A 299 3.84 21.73 -1.19
CA ASN A 299 5.23 22.19 -1.19
C ASN A 299 5.98 21.62 -2.39
N GLN A 300 6.29 22.42 -3.42
CA GLN A 300 7.04 21.98 -4.62
C GLN A 300 8.58 22.07 -4.49
N THR A 301 9.11 22.42 -3.32
CA THR A 301 10.54 22.67 -3.15
C THR A 301 11.33 21.39 -2.91
N THR A 302 12.65 21.42 -3.13
CA THR A 302 13.58 20.29 -2.89
C THR A 302 14.38 20.44 -1.58
N GLN A 303 14.03 21.41 -0.74
CA GLN A 303 14.70 21.69 0.53
C GLN A 303 13.67 21.97 1.62
N CYS A 304 13.99 21.65 2.87
CA CYS A 304 13.11 21.98 4.00
C CYS A 304 13.07 23.49 4.19
N ARG A 305 11.90 24.09 3.93
CA ARG A 305 11.64 25.51 4.07
C ARG A 305 10.24 25.70 4.63
N GLU A 306 10.08 26.71 5.46
CA GLU A 306 8.76 27.11 5.90
C GLU A 306 7.99 27.74 4.75
N LEU A 307 6.77 27.23 4.54
CA LEU A 307 5.80 27.78 3.61
C LEU A 307 4.59 28.27 4.38
N TYR A 308 3.82 29.16 3.75
CA TYR A 308 2.70 29.84 4.38
C TYR A 308 1.57 30.00 3.37
N SER A 309 0.33 29.98 3.87
CA SER A 309 -0.89 30.18 3.10
C SER A 309 -1.81 31.19 3.79
N THR A 310 -2.82 31.71 3.08
CA THR A 310 -3.81 32.66 3.62
C THR A 310 -5.25 32.13 3.67
N CYS A 311 -5.39 30.80 3.64
CA CYS A 311 -6.68 30.11 3.53
C CYS A 311 -7.65 30.36 4.70
N VAL A 312 -7.15 30.75 5.88
CA VAL A 312 -7.98 30.98 7.08
C VAL A 312 -8.26 32.48 7.23
N GLY A 313 -9.32 32.95 6.59
CA GLY A 313 -9.78 34.35 6.72
C GLY A 313 -8.75 35.39 6.25
N GLY A 314 -7.86 35.04 5.31
CA GLY A 314 -6.78 35.91 4.83
C GLY A 314 -5.57 36.00 5.78
N VAL A 315 -5.60 35.31 6.93
CA VAL A 315 -4.50 35.31 7.90
C VAL A 315 -3.40 34.39 7.40
N ARG A 316 -2.15 34.89 7.42
CA ARG A 316 -0.97 34.11 7.05
C ARG A 316 -0.67 33.04 8.10
N THR A 317 -0.88 31.78 7.75
CA THR A 317 -0.61 30.61 8.59
C THR A 317 0.50 29.75 7.99
N ARG A 318 1.35 29.16 8.83
CA ARG A 318 2.40 28.24 8.39
C ARG A 318 1.76 26.95 7.87
N ASN A 319 2.22 26.47 6.71
CA ASN A 319 1.85 25.16 6.19
C ASN A 319 2.48 24.06 7.05
N LEU A 320 1.80 22.92 7.19
CA LEU A 320 2.32 21.75 7.90
C LEU A 320 3.23 20.94 6.97
N THR A 321 4.40 21.49 6.63
CA THR A 321 5.35 20.88 5.67
C THR A 321 5.93 19.54 6.14
N GLU A 322 5.78 19.23 7.44
CA GLU A 322 6.17 17.97 8.07
C GLU A 322 5.18 16.83 7.81
N ASP A 323 3.99 17.14 7.30
CA ASP A 323 2.94 16.18 7.01
C ASP A 323 3.35 15.24 5.87
N TYR A 324 3.18 13.93 6.06
CA TYR A 324 3.50 12.95 5.00
C TYR A 324 2.62 13.09 3.75
N MET A 325 1.47 13.76 3.83
CA MET A 325 0.57 13.98 2.70
C MET A 325 0.89 15.29 1.94
N ASP A 326 1.83 16.11 2.40
CA ASP A 326 2.37 17.21 1.58
C ASP A 326 3.34 16.65 0.51
N TYR A 327 3.80 17.51 -0.38
CA TYR A 327 4.82 17.20 -1.37
C TYR A 327 6.23 17.59 -0.94
N SER A 328 6.44 17.90 0.34
CA SER A 328 7.78 18.22 0.85
C SER A 328 8.81 17.13 0.50
N PRO A 329 10.12 17.47 0.44
CA PRO A 329 11.17 16.46 0.37
C PRO A 329 11.08 15.49 1.55
N ASP A 330 11.54 14.25 1.34
CA ASP A 330 11.46 13.17 2.33
C ASP A 330 12.05 13.57 3.70
N ALA A 331 13.15 14.31 3.70
CA ALA A 331 13.85 14.76 4.91
C ALA A 331 13.03 15.74 5.78
N CYS A 332 11.98 16.33 5.21
CA CYS A 332 11.14 17.31 5.90
C CYS A 332 9.88 16.66 6.48
N MET A 333 9.46 15.49 5.98
CA MET A 333 8.24 14.82 6.40
C MET A 333 8.50 13.84 7.54
N ASN A 334 7.75 13.98 8.64
CA ASN A 334 7.93 13.14 9.83
C ASN A 334 6.67 12.93 10.69
N LEU A 335 5.47 13.31 10.21
CA LEU A 335 4.24 13.11 10.99
C LEU A 335 2.99 12.85 10.14
N PHE A 336 2.09 12.07 10.73
CA PHE A 336 0.65 12.17 10.50
C PHE A 336 0.01 12.87 11.71
N THR A 337 -1.04 13.64 11.49
CA THR A 337 -1.81 14.28 12.56
C THR A 337 -2.72 13.30 13.30
N LYS A 338 -3.25 13.70 14.47
CA LYS A 338 -4.26 12.90 15.21
C LYS A 338 -5.52 12.69 14.37
N GLY A 339 -5.97 13.71 13.64
CA GLY A 339 -7.13 13.63 12.77
C GLY A 339 -6.90 12.70 11.58
N GLN A 340 -5.71 12.75 10.95
CA GLN A 340 -5.34 11.81 9.90
C GLN A 340 -5.30 10.37 10.42
N VAL A 341 -4.71 10.13 11.60
CA VAL A 341 -4.71 8.80 12.23
C VAL A 341 -6.13 8.30 12.47
N ALA A 342 -7.01 9.13 13.04
CA ALA A 342 -8.40 8.76 13.28
C ALA A 342 -9.11 8.38 11.98
N ARG A 343 -8.89 9.15 10.91
CA ARG A 343 -9.44 8.90 9.58
C ARG A 343 -8.93 7.58 8.98
N MET A 344 -7.61 7.33 8.99
CA MET A 344 -7.03 6.08 8.50
C MET A 344 -7.62 4.87 9.22
N ARG A 345 -7.74 4.94 10.55
CA ARG A 345 -8.32 3.85 11.36
C ARG A 345 -9.81 3.66 11.09
N ALA A 346 -10.56 4.72 10.83
CA ALA A 346 -11.95 4.63 10.39
C ALA A 346 -12.06 3.96 9.01
N VAL A 347 -11.18 4.31 8.06
CA VAL A 347 -11.15 3.67 6.74
C VAL A 347 -10.85 2.18 6.84
N LEU A 348 -9.92 1.76 7.72
CA LEU A 348 -9.65 0.35 7.98
C LEU A 348 -10.88 -0.43 8.47
N GLN A 349 -11.85 0.23 9.10
CA GLN A 349 -13.08 -0.37 9.61
C GLN A 349 -14.24 -0.30 8.61
N LEU A 350 -14.34 0.81 7.86
CA LEU A 350 -15.48 1.12 7.00
C LEU A 350 -15.29 0.70 5.55
N SER A 351 -14.06 0.74 5.02
CA SER A 351 -13.79 0.32 3.65
C SER A 351 -13.81 -1.20 3.58
N PRO A 352 -14.71 -1.83 2.80
CA PRO A 352 -14.95 -3.27 2.86
C PRO A 352 -13.70 -4.12 2.65
N ARG A 353 -12.87 -3.77 1.66
CA ARG A 353 -11.60 -4.45 1.40
C ARG A 353 -10.62 -4.33 2.57
N ARG A 354 -10.45 -3.13 3.12
CA ARG A 354 -9.50 -2.89 4.22
C ARG A 354 -9.99 -3.56 5.51
N ALA A 355 -11.30 -3.51 5.76
CA ALA A 355 -11.96 -4.17 6.88
C ALA A 355 -11.81 -5.69 6.79
N ARG A 356 -11.92 -6.28 5.60
CA ARG A 356 -11.62 -7.69 5.37
C ARG A 356 -10.14 -8.00 5.60
N LEU A 357 -9.24 -7.17 5.08
CA LEU A 357 -7.79 -7.34 5.27
C LEU A 357 -7.40 -7.39 6.75
N ILE A 358 -7.84 -6.43 7.56
CA ILE A 358 -7.49 -6.41 8.98
C ILE A 358 -8.12 -7.57 9.76
N ARG A 359 -9.28 -8.09 9.31
CA ARG A 359 -9.90 -9.29 9.90
C ARG A 359 -9.11 -10.54 9.55
N ASN A 360 -8.72 -10.69 8.29
CA ASN A 360 -7.90 -11.83 7.83
C ASN A 360 -6.50 -11.83 8.45
N ALA A 361 -5.95 -10.65 8.73
CA ALA A 361 -4.63 -10.50 9.33
C ALA A 361 -4.63 -10.51 10.88
N ALA A 362 -5.80 -10.56 11.52
CA ALA A 362 -5.90 -10.55 12.97
C ALA A 362 -5.22 -11.79 13.57
N GLU A 363 -4.51 -11.62 14.68
CA GLU A 363 -3.86 -12.74 15.35
C GLU A 363 -4.89 -13.77 15.80
N GLY A 364 -4.63 -15.04 15.47
CA GLY A 364 -5.57 -16.13 15.72
C GLY A 364 -6.77 -16.15 14.78
N ALA A 365 -6.83 -15.35 13.71
CA ALA A 365 -7.86 -15.49 12.68
C ALA A 365 -7.80 -16.91 12.06
N PRO A 366 -8.94 -17.57 11.86
CA PRO A 366 -8.96 -18.91 11.29
C PRO A 366 -8.64 -18.87 9.78
N PRO A 367 -8.05 -19.95 9.22
CA PRO A 367 -7.70 -19.98 7.81
C PRO A 367 -8.93 -19.99 6.90
N GLU A 368 -8.73 -19.60 5.65
CA GLU A 368 -9.71 -19.78 4.59
C GLU A 368 -9.86 -21.29 4.24
N ALA A 369 -11.06 -21.72 3.84
CA ALA A 369 -11.33 -23.09 3.42
C ALA A 369 -12.05 -23.12 2.07
N GLU A 370 -11.78 -24.11 1.23
CA GLU A 370 -12.41 -24.22 -0.10
C GLU A 370 -13.92 -24.54 -0.05
N ILE A 371 -14.38 -25.13 1.06
CA ILE A 371 -15.78 -25.47 1.33
C ILE A 371 -16.14 -25.05 2.74
N LEU A 372 -17.43 -24.73 2.97
CA LEU A 372 -17.94 -24.40 4.29
C LEU A 372 -17.60 -25.52 5.29
N THR A 373 -16.72 -25.22 6.24
CA THR A 373 -16.37 -26.12 7.33
C THR A 373 -16.78 -25.48 8.63
N VAL A 374 -17.42 -26.27 9.50
CA VAL A 374 -17.90 -25.79 10.79
C VAL A 374 -17.39 -26.70 11.88
N SER A 375 -16.80 -26.16 12.92
CA SER A 375 -16.48 -26.88 14.15
C SER A 375 -17.12 -26.16 15.34
N VAL A 376 -17.47 -26.89 16.40
CA VAL A 376 -18.11 -26.32 17.60
C VAL A 376 -17.37 -26.83 18.82
N SER A 377 -16.84 -25.92 19.64
CA SER A 377 -16.09 -26.27 20.84
C SER A 377 -16.27 -25.23 21.97
N PRO A 378 -16.31 -25.65 23.24
CA PRO A 378 -16.38 -27.04 23.70
C PRO A 378 -17.72 -27.69 23.36
N ASN A 379 -17.72 -29.02 23.25
CA ASN A 379 -18.92 -29.82 23.05
C ASN A 379 -18.71 -31.19 23.73
N PRO A 380 -19.27 -31.43 24.93
CA PRO A 380 -20.37 -30.69 25.54
C PRO A 380 -20.02 -29.26 25.99
N ALA A 381 -20.97 -28.34 25.91
CA ALA A 381 -20.84 -26.94 26.26
C ALA A 381 -21.41 -26.66 27.65
N THR A 382 -20.54 -26.23 28.56
CA THR A 382 -20.88 -25.70 29.90
C THR A 382 -20.79 -24.17 29.97
N ILE A 383 -20.28 -23.57 28.90
CA ILE A 383 -20.19 -22.13 28.63
C ILE A 383 -20.59 -21.89 27.17
N ASP A 384 -20.72 -20.63 26.76
CA ASP A 384 -20.98 -20.27 25.37
C ASP A 384 -19.92 -20.88 24.43
N PRO A 385 -20.26 -21.87 23.59
CA PRO A 385 -19.31 -22.49 22.69
C PRO A 385 -18.94 -21.55 21.55
N ILE A 386 -17.73 -21.73 21.07
CA ILE A 386 -17.22 -21.13 19.85
C ILE A 386 -17.55 -22.04 18.67
N VAL A 387 -18.22 -21.45 17.70
CA VAL A 387 -18.44 -22.01 16.37
C VAL A 387 -17.36 -21.45 15.46
N GLU A 388 -16.40 -22.27 15.07
CA GLU A 388 -15.46 -21.94 14.01
C GLU A 388 -16.16 -22.12 12.68
N VAL A 389 -16.18 -21.06 11.88
CA VAL A 389 -16.77 -21.03 10.56
C VAL A 389 -15.66 -20.76 9.56
N LEU A 390 -15.27 -21.78 8.80
CA LEU A 390 -14.30 -21.65 7.72
C LEU A 390 -15.04 -21.53 6.39
N LEU A 391 -14.70 -20.50 5.62
CA LEU A 391 -15.40 -20.11 4.40
C LEU A 391 -14.40 -20.01 3.25
N LYS A 392 -14.91 -20.15 2.03
CA LYS A 392 -14.20 -19.73 0.82
C LYS A 392 -14.44 -18.25 0.61
N GLY A 393 -13.39 -17.45 0.75
CA GLY A 393 -13.46 -16.00 0.78
C GLY A 393 -14.44 -15.45 1.83
N ALA A 394 -14.77 -14.17 1.69
CA ALA A 394 -15.78 -13.52 2.52
C ALA A 394 -17.17 -13.66 1.90
N GLN A 395 -18.15 -14.07 2.70
CA GLN A 395 -19.53 -14.25 2.24
C GLN A 395 -20.54 -13.93 3.35
N ASP A 396 -21.80 -13.77 2.96
CA ASP A 396 -22.92 -13.64 3.88
C ASP A 396 -23.29 -15.03 4.43
N PHE A 397 -23.50 -15.12 5.74
CA PHE A 397 -23.93 -16.35 6.37
C PHE A 397 -24.73 -16.10 7.65
N THR A 398 -25.48 -17.12 8.08
CA THR A 398 -26.12 -17.12 9.40
C THR A 398 -25.60 -18.28 10.23
N VAL A 399 -25.34 -18.03 11.52
CA VAL A 399 -25.22 -19.10 12.52
C VAL A 399 -26.56 -19.16 13.26
N ASP A 400 -27.29 -20.24 13.06
CA ASP A 400 -28.58 -20.49 13.69
C ASP A 400 -28.44 -21.58 14.75
N LEU A 401 -29.06 -21.38 15.91
CA LEU A 401 -29.19 -22.40 16.96
C LEU A 401 -30.62 -22.93 16.99
N PHE A 402 -30.78 -24.25 16.95
CA PHE A 402 -32.07 -24.95 16.98
C PHE A 402 -32.16 -25.87 18.20
N ASP A 403 -33.37 -26.03 18.75
CA ASP A 403 -33.66 -27.14 19.66
C ASP A 403 -33.78 -28.48 18.91
N ALA A 404 -33.86 -29.59 19.65
CA ALA A 404 -34.01 -30.93 19.09
C ALA A 404 -35.29 -31.11 18.24
N GLY A 405 -36.29 -30.26 18.42
CA GLY A 405 -37.53 -30.23 17.63
C GLY A 405 -37.41 -29.44 16.32
N GLY A 406 -36.26 -28.81 16.04
CA GLY A 406 -36.05 -28.02 14.84
C GLY A 406 -36.59 -26.59 14.92
N ARG A 407 -36.99 -26.10 16.11
CA ARG A 407 -37.38 -24.70 16.30
C ARG A 407 -36.13 -23.85 16.49
N ARG A 408 -36.00 -22.79 15.69
CA ARG A 408 -34.88 -21.84 15.78
C ARG A 408 -35.00 -21.02 17.06
N LEU A 409 -33.96 -21.09 17.89
CA LEU A 409 -33.86 -20.37 19.16
C LEU A 409 -33.12 -19.04 18.99
N ARG A 410 -32.01 -19.05 18.23
CA ARG A 410 -31.14 -17.89 18.01
C ARG A 410 -30.66 -17.86 16.56
N SER A 411 -30.35 -16.66 16.06
CA SER A 411 -29.83 -16.44 14.72
C SER A 411 -28.86 -15.26 14.75
N TYR A 412 -27.65 -15.50 14.25
CA TYR A 412 -26.57 -14.53 14.21
C TYR A 412 -26.22 -14.29 12.73
N PRO A 413 -26.70 -13.18 12.11
CA PRO A 413 -26.38 -12.86 10.74
C PRO A 413 -25.00 -12.18 10.63
N TYR A 414 -24.24 -12.58 9.62
CA TYR A 414 -22.95 -12.01 9.25
C TYR A 414 -22.98 -11.64 7.78
N TYR A 415 -22.37 -10.50 7.45
CA TYR A 415 -22.36 -9.95 6.11
C TYR A 415 -20.91 -9.74 5.65
N SER A 416 -20.58 -10.20 4.44
CA SER A 416 -19.24 -10.10 3.84
C SER A 416 -18.11 -10.42 4.84
N THR A 417 -18.28 -11.53 5.57
CA THR A 417 -17.38 -11.92 6.66
C THR A 417 -16.54 -13.12 6.20
N PRO A 418 -15.20 -13.07 6.34
CA PRO A 418 -14.33 -14.20 6.05
C PRO A 418 -14.46 -15.29 7.11
N SER A 419 -13.63 -16.34 7.04
CA SER A 419 -13.53 -17.32 8.13
C SER A 419 -13.43 -16.61 9.49
N THR A 420 -14.20 -17.09 10.46
CA THR A 420 -14.30 -16.42 11.76
C THR A 420 -14.73 -17.37 12.87
N PHE A 421 -14.61 -16.88 14.11
CA PHE A 421 -15.13 -17.54 15.29
C PHE A 421 -16.39 -16.82 15.77
N VAL A 422 -17.46 -17.59 16.00
CA VAL A 422 -18.75 -17.08 16.47
C VAL A 422 -19.05 -17.67 17.83
N SER A 423 -19.16 -16.83 18.85
CA SER A 423 -19.69 -17.28 20.14
C SER A 423 -21.20 -17.45 20.06
N VAL A 424 -21.70 -18.66 20.32
CA VAL A 424 -23.13 -18.96 20.35
C VAL A 424 -23.57 -19.03 21.79
N ALA A 425 -24.43 -18.10 22.21
CA ALA A 425 -24.83 -18.06 23.60
C ALA A 425 -25.80 -19.22 23.94
N VAL A 426 -25.44 -20.01 24.94
CA VAL A 426 -26.23 -21.14 25.46
C VAL A 426 -26.79 -20.89 26.85
N SER A 427 -26.39 -19.78 27.48
CA SER A 427 -26.97 -19.35 28.76
C SER A 427 -28.51 -19.30 28.71
N GLY A 428 -29.14 -19.91 29.71
CA GLY A 428 -30.59 -20.01 29.85
C GLY A 428 -31.23 -21.16 29.06
N LEU A 429 -30.46 -21.99 28.37
CA LEU A 429 -30.96 -23.20 27.72
C LEU A 429 -30.90 -24.40 28.69
N PRO A 430 -31.94 -25.25 28.75
CA PRO A 430 -31.87 -26.51 29.48
C PRO A 430 -30.76 -27.43 28.98
N THR A 431 -30.22 -28.28 29.86
CA THR A 431 -29.32 -29.38 29.47
C THR A 431 -30.01 -30.24 28.39
N GLY A 432 -29.34 -30.46 27.27
CA GLY A 432 -29.96 -31.16 26.15
C GLY A 432 -29.19 -31.08 24.83
N LEU A 433 -29.75 -31.74 23.82
CA LEU A 433 -29.21 -31.74 22.46
C LEU A 433 -29.78 -30.57 21.65
N TYR A 434 -28.88 -29.81 21.05
CA TYR A 434 -29.15 -28.70 20.15
C TYR A 434 -28.44 -28.91 18.82
N ILE A 435 -28.83 -28.13 17.82
CA ILE A 435 -28.21 -28.13 16.49
C ILE A 435 -27.76 -26.71 16.19
N VAL A 436 -26.45 -26.55 15.97
CA VAL A 436 -25.87 -25.35 15.37
C VAL A 436 -25.87 -25.57 13.86
N ARG A 437 -26.45 -24.64 13.12
CA ARG A 437 -26.47 -24.66 11.66
C ARG A 437 -25.84 -23.38 11.13
N VAL A 438 -24.82 -23.54 10.30
CA VAL A 438 -24.26 -22.44 9.53
C VAL A 438 -24.77 -22.55 8.11
N LYS A 439 -25.31 -21.46 7.57
CA LYS A 439 -25.87 -21.40 6.23
C LYS A 439 -25.32 -20.19 5.48
N THR A 440 -24.72 -20.44 4.31
CA THR A 440 -24.35 -19.42 3.32
C THR A 440 -25.40 -19.41 2.21
N ALA A 441 -25.17 -18.65 1.14
CA ALA A 441 -26.04 -18.70 -0.05
C ALA A 441 -26.05 -20.08 -0.72
N ASN A 442 -24.92 -20.79 -0.71
CA ASN A 442 -24.71 -22.00 -1.51
C ASN A 442 -24.50 -23.27 -0.67
N GLU A 443 -24.10 -23.12 0.60
CA GLU A 443 -23.71 -24.23 1.45
C GLU A 443 -24.44 -24.18 2.79
N GLN A 444 -24.60 -25.34 3.41
CA GLN A 444 -25.15 -25.46 4.74
C GLN A 444 -24.50 -26.61 5.48
N VAL A 445 -24.01 -26.35 6.69
CA VAL A 445 -23.44 -27.37 7.58
C VAL A 445 -24.15 -27.30 8.92
N SER A 446 -24.53 -28.46 9.46
CA SER A 446 -25.12 -28.58 10.80
C SER A 446 -24.23 -29.43 11.69
N LYS A 447 -24.02 -28.97 12.92
CA LYS A 447 -23.29 -29.68 13.97
C LYS A 447 -24.18 -29.85 15.19
N ARG A 448 -24.08 -31.02 15.81
CA ARG A 448 -24.71 -31.29 17.10
C ARG A 448 -23.98 -30.52 18.18
N LEU A 449 -24.72 -29.96 19.12
CA LEU A 449 -24.21 -29.29 20.30
C LEU A 449 -24.92 -29.87 21.52
N LEU A 450 -24.18 -30.47 22.44
CA LEU A 450 -24.71 -30.89 23.73
C LEU A 450 -24.49 -29.76 24.74
N VAL A 451 -25.56 -29.21 25.31
CA VAL A 451 -25.47 -28.22 26.40
C VAL A 451 -25.60 -28.98 27.72
N GLN A 452 -24.71 -28.71 28.69
CA GLN A 452 -24.68 -29.35 30.00
C GLN A 452 -24.97 -28.38 31.13
#